data_AF-A0A0D0H3C7-F1
#
_entry.id   AF-A0A0D0H3C7-F1
#
_cell.length_a   1.000
_cell.length_b   1.000
_cell.length_c   1.000
_cell.angle_alpha   90.00
_cell.angle_beta   90.00
_cell.angle_gamma   90.00
#
_symmetry.space_group_name_H-M   'P 1'
#
loop_
_entity.id
_entity.type
_entity.pdbx_description
1 polymer ?
#
loop_
_entity_poly.entity_id
_entity_poly.type
_entity_poly.pdbx_seq_one_letter_code
_entity_poly.pdbx_strand_id
1 'polypeptide(L)'
;MAHIKEVSDEVRKEVDAGRIFVKEGASFCNRIRDQLFVEYRRYTTATGVAEAERLKLKAKGFDYYLDRYAVRDFKKPFLQLTEVERNKVYYEVIKSAGRPNAGVNAKLMKMQAYSKVLILLSAAFAANEIYRAEDKIKELARQGSTIAGGMIGGGVAGFYVSFLCGPAEPICAIATVAIGSALGGMIGGALDELYQMELEIFTRWNAR
;
A
#
# COMPACT_ATOMS: atom_id res chain seq x y z
N MET A 1 -3.09 -3.04 -6.38
CA MET A 1 -3.29 -3.86 -7.60
C MET A 1 -4.75 -4.20 -7.89
N ALA A 2 -5.64 -4.22 -6.89
CA ALA A 2 -7.08 -4.44 -7.12
C ALA A 2 -7.70 -3.44 -8.12
N HIS A 3 -7.29 -2.17 -8.04
CA HIS A 3 -7.91 -1.11 -8.83
C HIS A 3 -7.71 -1.20 -10.35
N ILE A 4 -6.51 -1.50 -10.86
CA ILE A 4 -6.31 -1.67 -12.31
C ILE A 4 -6.97 -2.95 -12.84
N LYS A 5 -7.08 -3.98 -12.00
CA LYS A 5 -7.78 -5.21 -12.34
C LYS A 5 -9.28 -4.95 -12.47
N GLU A 6 -9.87 -4.24 -11.51
CA GLU A 6 -11.27 -3.81 -11.55
C GLU A 6 -11.57 -2.98 -12.80
N VAL A 7 -10.73 -1.97 -13.10
CA VAL A 7 -10.87 -1.15 -14.31
C VAL A 7 -10.80 -2.00 -15.58
N SER A 8 -9.83 -2.91 -15.66
CA SER A 8 -9.67 -3.84 -16.80
C SER A 8 -10.86 -4.79 -16.95
N ASP A 9 -11.39 -5.30 -15.83
CA ASP A 9 -12.55 -6.17 -15.81
C ASP A 9 -13.84 -5.43 -16.23
N GLU A 10 -14.00 -4.16 -15.81
CA GLU A 10 -15.15 -3.34 -16.19
C GLU A 10 -15.10 -2.97 -17.69
N VAL A 11 -13.96 -2.49 -18.18
CA VAL A 11 -13.77 -2.21 -19.61
C VAL A 11 -14.04 -3.44 -20.47
N ARG A 12 -13.67 -4.62 -19.99
CA ARG A 12 -13.97 -5.88 -20.69
C ARG A 12 -15.48 -6.13 -20.77
N LYS A 13 -16.24 -5.92 -19.69
CA LYS A 13 -17.71 -6.05 -19.73
C LYS A 13 -18.35 -5.07 -20.71
N GLU A 14 -17.84 -3.83 -20.75
CA GLU A 14 -18.33 -2.80 -21.68
C GLU A 14 -18.05 -3.17 -23.15
N VAL A 15 -16.87 -3.74 -23.44
CA VAL A 15 -16.53 -4.29 -24.76
C VAL A 15 -17.42 -5.49 -25.10
N ASP A 16 -17.58 -6.44 -24.18
CA ASP A 16 -18.37 -7.66 -24.38
C ASP A 16 -19.85 -7.31 -24.62
N ALA A 17 -20.34 -6.21 -24.01
CA ALA A 17 -21.68 -5.68 -24.23
C ALA A 17 -21.82 -4.82 -25.50
N GLY A 18 -20.74 -4.62 -26.27
CA GLY A 18 -20.74 -3.82 -27.49
C GLY A 18 -20.91 -2.31 -27.27
N ARG A 19 -20.75 -1.82 -26.04
CA ARG A 19 -20.89 -0.39 -25.70
C ARG A 19 -19.66 0.45 -26.07
N ILE A 20 -18.49 -0.19 -26.13
CA ILE A 20 -17.23 0.43 -26.55
C ILE A 20 -16.48 -0.45 -27.54
N PHE A 21 -15.70 0.16 -28.44
CA PHE A 21 -14.88 -0.61 -29.36
C PHE A 21 -13.69 -1.25 -28.63
N VAL A 22 -13.34 -2.49 -29.01
CA VAL A 22 -12.22 -3.25 -28.40
C VAL A 22 -10.91 -2.46 -28.43
N LYS A 23 -10.65 -1.75 -29.53
CA LYS A 23 -9.45 -0.89 -29.70
C LYS A 23 -9.41 0.25 -28.68
N GLU A 24 -10.54 0.90 -28.44
CA GLU A 24 -10.66 2.03 -27.51
C GLU A 24 -10.47 1.54 -26.07
N GLY A 25 -11.13 0.43 -25.70
CA GLY A 25 -10.94 -0.21 -24.40
C GLY A 25 -9.49 -0.61 -24.14
N ALA A 26 -8.80 -1.16 -25.16
CA ALA A 26 -7.39 -1.53 -25.07
C ALA A 26 -6.48 -0.31 -24.89
N SER A 27 -6.71 0.77 -25.66
CA SER A 27 -5.94 2.01 -25.55
C SER A 27 -6.13 2.67 -24.18
N PHE A 28 -7.38 2.71 -23.69
CA PHE A 28 -7.73 3.26 -22.39
C PHE A 28 -7.05 2.49 -21.25
N CYS A 29 -7.20 1.17 -21.21
CA CYS A 29 -6.56 0.33 -20.19
C CYS A 29 -5.04 0.52 -20.16
N ASN A 30 -4.41 0.60 -21.33
CA ASN A 30 -2.96 0.79 -21.40
C ASN A 30 -2.54 2.18 -20.90
N ARG A 31 -3.27 3.24 -21.28
CA ARG A 31 -3.00 4.61 -20.84
C ARG A 31 -3.09 4.73 -19.33
N ILE A 32 -4.18 4.24 -18.73
CA ILE A 32 -4.36 4.26 -17.27
C ILE A 32 -3.25 3.49 -16.57
N ARG A 33 -2.87 2.31 -17.08
CA ARG A 33 -1.77 1.54 -16.49
C ARG A 33 -0.43 2.28 -16.56
N ASP A 34 -0.12 2.92 -17.69
CA ASP A 34 1.12 3.67 -17.85
C ASP A 34 1.13 4.96 -17.01
N GLN A 35 -0.02 5.62 -16.83
CA GLN A 35 -0.18 6.75 -15.89
C GLN A 35 0.02 6.32 -14.44
N LEU A 36 -0.67 5.26 -14.00
CA LEU A 36 -0.51 4.69 -12.66
C LEU A 36 0.94 4.27 -12.39
N PHE A 37 1.62 3.72 -13.40
CA PHE A 37 3.01 3.33 -13.30
C PHE A 37 3.93 4.52 -12.96
N VAL A 38 3.69 5.69 -13.55
CA VAL A 38 4.45 6.91 -13.24
C VAL A 38 4.03 7.48 -11.90
N GLU A 39 2.72 7.54 -11.63
CA GLU A 39 2.20 8.19 -10.43
C GLU A 39 2.61 7.45 -9.16
N TYR A 40 2.55 6.11 -9.14
CA TYR A 40 2.97 5.34 -7.98
C TYR A 40 4.44 5.55 -7.60
N ARG A 41 5.32 5.85 -8.57
CA ARG A 41 6.74 6.09 -8.28
C ARG A 41 6.98 7.39 -7.54
N ARG A 42 6.15 8.42 -7.73
CA ARG A 42 6.28 9.71 -7.04
C ARG A 42 6.12 9.58 -5.53
N TYR A 43 5.27 8.65 -5.12
CA TYR A 43 5.01 8.40 -3.72
C TYR A 43 5.89 7.26 -3.18
N THR A 44 6.54 6.45 -4.02
CA THR A 44 7.45 5.39 -3.55
C THR A 44 8.81 5.97 -3.18
N THR A 45 9.48 5.45 -2.16
CA THR A 45 10.84 5.90 -1.80
C THR A 45 11.90 5.52 -2.83
N ALA A 46 13.11 6.05 -2.63
CA ALA A 46 14.29 5.69 -3.41
C ALA A 46 14.55 4.18 -3.51
N THR A 47 14.44 3.41 -2.42
CA THR A 47 14.70 1.96 -2.42
C THR A 47 13.60 1.18 -3.13
N GLY A 48 12.33 1.54 -2.89
CA GLY A 48 11.20 0.94 -3.60
C GLY A 48 11.18 1.30 -5.08
N VAL A 49 11.55 2.53 -5.44
CA VAL A 49 11.73 2.98 -6.84
C VAL A 49 12.85 2.20 -7.50
N ALA A 50 14.01 2.03 -6.86
CA ALA A 50 15.12 1.26 -7.41
C ALA A 50 14.72 -0.20 -7.72
N GLU A 51 13.99 -0.87 -6.81
CA GLU A 51 13.47 -2.22 -7.06
C GLU A 51 12.42 -2.25 -8.17
N ALA A 52 11.52 -1.25 -8.22
CA ALA A 52 10.54 -1.13 -9.29
C ALA A 52 11.19 -0.87 -10.66
N GLU A 53 12.26 -0.07 -10.71
CA GLU A 53 13.06 0.20 -11.90
C GLU A 53 13.85 -1.02 -12.36
N ARG A 54 14.37 -1.81 -11.41
CA ARG A 54 14.97 -3.13 -11.70
C ARG A 54 13.99 -4.07 -12.37
N LEU A 55 12.73 -4.06 -11.96
CA LEU A 55 11.66 -4.86 -12.58
C LEU A 55 11.24 -4.30 -13.95
N LYS A 56 11.08 -2.97 -14.04
CA LYS A 56 10.69 -2.27 -15.26
C LYS A 56 11.08 -0.80 -15.12
N LEU A 57 12.03 -0.32 -15.92
CA LEU A 57 12.52 1.06 -15.86
C LEU A 57 11.50 2.10 -16.38
N LYS A 58 10.79 1.81 -17.47
CA LYS A 58 9.79 2.73 -18.08
C LYS A 58 8.54 2.02 -18.56
N ALA A 59 7.44 2.77 -18.67
CA ALA A 59 6.25 2.35 -19.41
C ALA A 59 6.65 1.94 -20.83
N LYS A 60 6.07 0.85 -21.34
CA LYS A 60 6.47 0.28 -22.64
C LYS A 60 5.65 0.82 -23.81
N GLY A 61 4.57 1.56 -23.54
CA GLY A 61 3.69 2.13 -24.56
C GLY A 61 2.76 1.08 -25.20
N PHE A 62 1.76 1.55 -25.95
CA PHE A 62 0.68 0.71 -26.48
C PHE A 62 1.17 -0.24 -27.57
N ASP A 63 1.94 0.29 -28.53
CA ASP A 63 2.44 -0.47 -29.69
C ASP A 63 3.30 -1.67 -29.26
N TYR A 64 4.10 -1.52 -28.20
CA TYR A 64 4.86 -2.62 -27.63
C TYR A 64 3.97 -3.80 -27.23
N TYR A 65 2.83 -3.56 -26.59
CA TYR A 65 1.93 -4.64 -26.17
C TYR A 65 1.17 -5.23 -27.36
N LEU A 66 0.79 -4.40 -28.33
CA LEU A 66 0.17 -4.87 -29.57
C LEU A 66 1.09 -5.83 -30.31
N ASP A 67 2.34 -5.43 -30.57
CA ASP A 67 3.31 -6.28 -31.25
C ASP A 67 3.70 -7.50 -30.42
N ARG A 68 3.85 -7.35 -29.09
CA ARG A 68 4.15 -8.49 -28.21
C ARG A 68 3.08 -9.58 -28.30
N TYR A 69 1.80 -9.21 -28.26
CA TYR A 69 0.72 -10.19 -28.32
C TYR A 69 0.46 -10.69 -29.74
N ALA A 70 0.64 -9.84 -30.76
CA ALA A 70 0.62 -10.24 -32.16
C ALA A 70 1.67 -11.33 -32.47
N VAL A 71 2.92 -11.10 -32.06
CA VAL A 71 4.01 -12.07 -32.24
C VAL A 71 3.78 -13.32 -31.39
N ARG A 72 3.27 -13.19 -30.17
CA ARG A 72 2.99 -14.35 -29.30
C ARG A 72 1.95 -15.27 -29.93
N ASP A 73 0.82 -14.72 -30.35
CA ASP A 73 -0.39 -15.47 -30.74
C ASP A 73 -0.43 -15.82 -32.24
N PHE A 74 0.13 -14.97 -33.09
CA PHE A 74 0.04 -15.07 -34.55
C PHE A 74 1.38 -15.13 -35.27
N LYS A 75 2.51 -15.01 -34.53
CA LYS A 75 3.88 -15.03 -35.08
C LYS A 75 4.16 -13.93 -36.13
N LYS A 76 3.39 -12.86 -36.13
CA LYS A 76 3.48 -11.73 -37.07
C LYS A 76 3.46 -10.39 -36.32
N PRO A 77 4.04 -9.31 -36.89
CA PRO A 77 3.85 -7.96 -36.39
C PRO A 77 2.38 -7.54 -36.42
N PHE A 78 1.97 -6.67 -35.49
CA PHE A 78 0.57 -6.25 -35.36
C PHE A 78 0.00 -5.63 -36.64
N LEU A 79 0.83 -4.88 -37.38
CA LEU A 79 0.43 -4.23 -38.63
C LEU A 79 0.12 -5.21 -39.77
N GLN A 80 0.61 -6.45 -39.70
CA GLN A 80 0.37 -7.48 -40.71
C GLN A 80 -0.85 -8.36 -40.40
N LEU A 81 -1.53 -8.11 -39.27
CA LEU A 81 -2.71 -8.86 -38.87
C LEU A 81 -3.96 -8.41 -39.61
N THR A 82 -4.85 -9.34 -39.88
CA THR A 82 -6.22 -9.07 -40.33
C THR A 82 -7.01 -8.35 -39.23
N GLU A 83 -8.15 -7.76 -39.58
CA GLU A 83 -8.98 -7.04 -38.61
C GLU A 83 -9.46 -7.92 -37.44
N VAL A 84 -9.85 -9.16 -37.73
CA VAL A 84 -10.27 -10.15 -36.72
C VAL A 84 -9.11 -10.50 -35.78
N GLU A 85 -7.91 -10.71 -36.33
CA GLU A 85 -6.71 -10.97 -35.53
C GLU A 85 -6.33 -9.77 -34.66
N ARG A 86 -6.42 -8.55 -35.19
CA ARG A 86 -6.19 -7.31 -34.43
C ARG A 86 -7.17 -7.17 -33.28
N ASN A 87 -8.45 -7.47 -33.50
CA ASN A 87 -9.46 -7.44 -32.43
C ASN A 87 -9.14 -8.43 -31.32
N LYS A 88 -8.64 -9.63 -31.65
CA LYS A 88 -8.18 -10.60 -30.65
C LYS A 88 -6.98 -10.08 -29.85
N VAL A 89 -6.03 -9.42 -30.51
CA VAL A 89 -4.88 -8.78 -29.83
C VAL A 89 -5.34 -7.65 -28.90
N TYR A 90 -6.23 -6.75 -29.35
CA TYR A 90 -6.77 -5.69 -28.50
C TYR A 90 -7.45 -6.26 -27.25
N TYR A 91 -8.25 -7.31 -27.42
CA TYR A 91 -8.92 -7.99 -26.31
C TYR A 91 -7.92 -8.58 -25.31
N GLU A 92 -6.84 -9.20 -25.80
CA GLU A 92 -5.79 -9.71 -24.92
C GLU A 92 -5.04 -8.58 -24.19
N VAL A 93 -4.84 -7.41 -24.83
CA VAL A 93 -4.27 -6.25 -24.14
C VAL A 93 -5.15 -5.83 -22.97
N ILE A 94 -6.48 -5.73 -23.16
CA ILE A 94 -7.44 -5.43 -22.08
C ILE A 94 -7.28 -6.46 -20.96
N LYS A 95 -7.37 -7.75 -21.28
CA LYS A 95 -7.27 -8.84 -20.30
C LYS A 95 -5.92 -8.86 -19.57
N SER A 96 -4.85 -8.48 -20.24
CA SER A 96 -3.50 -8.47 -19.67
C SER A 96 -3.23 -7.28 -18.76
N ALA A 97 -3.94 -6.15 -18.96
CA ALA A 97 -3.72 -4.92 -18.21
C ALA A 97 -3.98 -5.12 -16.70
N GLY A 98 -4.95 -5.97 -16.36
CA GLY A 98 -5.28 -6.34 -14.98
C GLY A 98 -4.50 -7.52 -14.39
N ARG A 99 -3.58 -8.16 -15.12
CA ARG A 99 -2.86 -9.34 -14.61
C ARG A 99 -1.75 -8.94 -13.62
N PRO A 100 -1.77 -9.43 -12.37
CA PRO A 100 -0.68 -9.18 -11.44
C PRO A 100 0.56 -10.00 -11.82
N ASN A 101 1.74 -9.51 -11.41
CA ASN A 101 2.95 -10.31 -11.47
C ASN A 101 2.94 -11.31 -10.31
N ALA A 102 2.87 -12.62 -10.60
CA ALA A 102 2.77 -13.67 -9.59
C ALA A 102 3.93 -13.64 -8.57
N GLY A 103 5.15 -13.38 -9.02
CA GLY A 103 6.33 -13.33 -8.14
C GLY A 103 6.29 -12.14 -7.18
N VAL A 104 5.90 -10.97 -7.67
CA VAL A 104 5.72 -9.77 -6.82
C VAL A 104 4.55 -9.98 -5.85
N ASN A 105 3.42 -10.50 -6.34
CA ASN A 105 2.24 -10.73 -5.53
C ASN A 105 2.49 -11.75 -4.41
N ALA A 106 3.19 -12.85 -4.70
CA ALA A 106 3.54 -13.85 -3.68
C ALA A 106 4.45 -13.27 -2.58
N LYS A 107 5.42 -12.41 -2.94
CA LYS A 107 6.25 -11.70 -1.96
C LYS A 107 5.41 -10.77 -1.10
N LEU A 108 4.52 -10.00 -1.70
CA LEU A 108 3.62 -9.09 -0.97
C LEU A 108 2.71 -9.86 -0.01
N MET A 109 2.15 -10.99 -0.41
CA MET A 109 1.33 -11.83 0.47
C MET A 109 2.12 -12.36 1.67
N LYS A 110 3.37 -12.78 1.47
CA LYS A 110 4.25 -13.19 2.57
C LYS A 110 4.56 -12.04 3.52
N MET A 111 4.88 -10.86 2.98
CA MET A 111 5.12 -9.65 3.79
C MET A 111 3.89 -9.29 4.61
N GLN A 112 2.69 -9.33 4.03
CA GLN A 112 1.44 -9.09 4.76
C GLN A 112 1.22 -10.09 5.90
N ALA A 113 1.55 -11.36 5.70
CA ALA A 113 1.49 -12.36 6.77
C ALA A 113 2.48 -12.03 7.90
N TYR A 114 3.73 -11.68 7.57
CA TYR A 114 4.73 -11.27 8.56
C TYR A 114 4.32 -10.00 9.31
N SER A 115 3.73 -9.01 8.63
CA SER A 115 3.23 -7.80 9.29
C SER A 115 2.14 -8.11 10.32
N LYS A 116 1.20 -9.00 10.01
CA LYS A 116 0.16 -9.43 10.96
C LYS A 116 0.77 -10.13 12.17
N VAL A 117 1.73 -11.03 11.95
CA VAL A 117 2.43 -11.73 13.03
C VAL A 117 3.19 -10.74 13.91
N LEU A 118 3.88 -9.76 13.32
CA LEU A 118 4.64 -8.77 14.07
C LEU A 118 3.72 -7.93 14.96
N ILE A 119 2.56 -7.49 14.46
CA ILE A 119 1.58 -6.73 15.25
C ILE A 119 1.08 -7.57 16.45
N LEU A 120 0.77 -8.85 16.23
CA LEU A 120 0.33 -9.74 17.31
C LEU A 120 1.43 -9.96 18.34
N LEU A 121 2.68 -10.12 17.89
CA LEU A 121 3.83 -10.29 18.76
C LEU A 121 4.07 -9.02 19.60
N SER A 122 4.03 -7.85 18.98
CA SER A 122 4.13 -6.56 19.68
C SER A 122 3.02 -6.39 20.72
N ALA A 123 1.78 -6.76 20.39
CA ALA A 123 0.67 -6.73 21.34
C ALA A 123 0.86 -7.71 22.51
N ALA A 124 1.42 -8.89 22.26
CA ALA A 124 1.73 -9.86 23.31
C ALA A 124 2.82 -9.37 24.27
N PHE A 125 3.89 -8.75 23.73
CA PHE A 125 4.93 -8.13 24.56
C PHE A 125 4.37 -7.01 25.42
N ALA A 126 3.55 -6.13 24.82
CA ALA A 126 2.86 -5.06 25.53
C ALA A 126 2.01 -5.60 26.70
N ALA A 127 1.17 -6.60 26.44
CA ALA A 127 0.33 -7.23 27.46
C ALA A 127 1.16 -7.86 28.60
N ASN A 128 2.30 -8.49 28.29
CA ASN A 128 3.19 -9.08 29.31
C ASN A 128 3.81 -8.00 30.22
N GLU A 129 4.25 -6.88 29.66
CA GLU A 129 4.79 -5.76 30.43
C GLU A 129 3.70 -5.13 31.33
N ILE A 130 2.48 -4.94 30.84
CA ILE A 130 1.34 -4.45 31.65
C ILE A 130 1.00 -5.44 32.78
N TYR A 131 1.07 -6.74 32.51
CA TYR A 131 0.77 -7.77 33.51
C TYR A 131 1.80 -7.79 34.65
N ARG A 132 3.08 -7.58 34.34
CA ARG A 132 4.19 -7.57 35.32
C ARG A 132 4.32 -6.26 36.08
N ALA A 133 3.72 -5.18 35.61
CA ALA A 133 3.79 -3.89 36.25
C ALA A 133 3.05 -3.86 37.59
N GLU A 134 3.65 -3.18 38.57
CA GLU A 134 3.05 -2.92 39.87
C GLU A 134 1.80 -2.03 39.74
N ASP A 135 1.90 -0.98 38.92
CA ASP A 135 0.76 -0.12 38.53
C ASP A 135 0.37 -0.37 37.06
N LYS A 136 -0.66 -1.21 36.91
CA LYS A 136 -1.18 -1.65 35.61
C LYS A 136 -1.80 -0.51 34.81
N ILE A 137 -2.41 0.48 35.47
CA ILE A 137 -3.09 1.59 34.80
C ILE A 137 -2.06 2.54 34.21
N LYS A 138 -1.02 2.86 34.99
CA LYS A 138 0.09 3.69 34.51
C LYS A 138 0.84 3.04 33.34
N GLU A 139 1.13 1.74 33.45
CA GLU A 139 1.84 1.02 32.38
C GLU A 139 1.00 0.89 31.11
N LEU A 140 -0.31 0.66 31.26
CA LEU A 140 -1.26 0.67 30.13
C LEU A 140 -1.29 2.04 29.43
N ALA A 141 -1.27 3.15 30.16
CA ALA A 141 -1.24 4.49 29.58
C ALA A 141 0.07 4.77 28.83
N ARG A 142 1.22 4.35 29.38
CA ARG A 142 2.54 4.48 28.72
C ARG A 142 2.62 3.69 27.42
N GLN A 143 2.17 2.44 27.42
CA GLN A 143 2.18 1.63 26.20
C GLN A 143 1.11 2.06 25.20
N GLY A 144 -0.06 2.44 25.69
CA GLY A 144 -1.15 2.98 24.89
C GLY A 144 -0.73 4.24 24.15
N SER A 145 -0.07 5.19 24.83
CA SER A 145 0.47 6.41 24.21
C SER A 145 1.62 6.14 23.24
N THR A 146 2.49 5.17 23.52
CA THR A 146 3.57 4.76 22.61
C THR A 146 3.01 4.15 21.32
N ILE A 147 2.06 3.22 21.45
CA ILE A 147 1.39 2.59 20.30
C ILE A 147 0.58 3.63 19.53
N ALA A 148 -0.21 4.47 20.22
CA ALA A 148 -1.00 5.53 19.59
C ALA A 148 -0.10 6.57 18.89
N GLY A 149 1.02 6.96 19.51
CA GLY A 149 2.02 7.84 18.91
C GLY A 149 2.65 7.24 17.66
N GLY A 150 3.01 5.95 17.71
CA GLY A 150 3.51 5.21 16.56
C GLY A 150 2.47 5.09 15.44
N MET A 151 1.20 4.90 15.78
CA MET A 151 0.09 4.84 14.83
C MET A 151 -0.26 6.20 14.22
N ILE A 152 -0.19 7.29 14.99
CA ILE A 152 -0.50 8.64 14.51
C ILE A 152 0.68 9.19 13.70
N GLY A 153 1.90 9.14 14.24
CA GLY A 153 3.09 9.58 13.52
C GLY A 153 3.47 8.67 12.36
N GLY A 154 3.09 7.39 12.43
CA GLY A 154 3.17 6.42 11.35
C GLY A 154 1.86 6.20 10.60
N GLY A 155 0.91 7.14 10.63
CA GLY A 155 -0.33 7.17 9.86
C GLY A 155 -1.16 5.87 9.85
N VAL A 156 -2.19 5.79 10.70
CA VAL A 156 -3.05 4.62 10.89
C VAL A 156 -3.46 3.91 9.57
N ALA A 157 -3.14 2.63 9.49
CA ALA A 157 -3.67 1.57 8.63
C ALA A 157 -3.64 1.74 7.08
N GLY A 158 -3.07 2.81 6.52
CA GLY A 158 -2.71 2.83 5.09
C GLY A 158 -3.17 4.02 4.27
N PHE A 159 -3.70 5.09 4.86
CA PHE A 159 -4.05 6.31 4.12
C PHE A 159 -3.05 7.45 4.28
N TYR A 160 -2.60 7.75 5.51
CA TYR A 160 -1.67 8.87 5.75
C TYR A 160 -0.22 8.55 5.38
N VAL A 161 0.26 7.34 5.71
CA VAL A 161 1.56 6.88 5.23
C VAL A 161 1.54 6.82 3.72
N SER A 162 0.52 6.27 3.06
CA SER A 162 0.45 6.21 1.59
C SER A 162 0.61 7.56 0.85
N PHE A 163 0.33 8.69 1.51
CA PHE A 163 0.57 10.03 0.96
C PHE A 163 2.04 10.49 1.11
N LEU A 164 2.70 10.12 2.21
CA LEU A 164 4.09 10.51 2.52
C LEU A 164 5.13 9.46 2.06
N CYS A 165 4.78 8.19 2.23
CA CYS A 165 5.47 6.96 1.95
C CYS A 165 4.49 6.04 1.20
N GLY A 166 4.59 5.99 -0.12
CA GLY A 166 3.66 5.33 -1.03
C GLY A 166 3.29 3.89 -0.64
N PRO A 167 2.25 3.32 -1.27
CA PRO A 167 1.46 2.20 -0.75
C PRO A 167 2.17 0.82 -0.66
N ALA A 168 3.49 0.76 -0.76
CA ALA A 168 4.25 -0.50 -0.74
C ALA A 168 5.64 -0.37 -0.09
N GLU A 169 5.89 0.67 0.71
CA GLU A 169 7.25 1.05 1.06
C GLU A 169 7.50 0.97 2.58
N PRO A 170 8.13 -0.12 3.06
CA PRO A 170 8.18 -0.44 4.49
C PRO A 170 9.19 0.42 5.26
N ILE A 171 10.23 0.95 4.60
CA ILE A 171 11.31 1.67 5.28
C ILE A 171 10.81 3.03 5.76
N CYS A 172 10.12 3.77 4.90
CA CYS A 172 9.56 5.06 5.24
C CYS A 172 8.41 4.92 6.28
N ALA A 173 7.63 3.84 6.20
CA ALA A 173 6.66 3.51 7.24
C ALA A 173 7.32 3.24 8.60
N ILE A 174 8.41 2.46 8.64
CA ILE A 174 9.14 2.20 9.88
C ILE A 174 9.73 3.49 10.47
N ALA A 175 10.31 4.36 9.63
CA ALA A 175 10.87 5.62 10.08
C ALA A 175 9.82 6.56 10.69
N THR A 176 8.66 6.70 10.03
CA THR A 176 7.56 7.55 10.51
C THR A 176 6.92 6.99 11.78
N VAL A 177 6.73 5.67 11.86
CA VAL A 177 6.29 4.98 13.10
C VAL A 177 7.30 5.19 14.22
N ALA A 178 8.60 5.07 13.96
CA ALA A 178 9.64 5.25 14.98
C ALA A 178 9.66 6.68 15.54
N ILE A 179 9.63 7.68 14.66
CA ILE A 179 9.56 9.10 15.03
C ILE A 179 8.25 9.38 15.80
N GLY A 180 7.12 8.87 15.30
CA GLY A 180 5.83 9.00 15.96
C GLY A 180 5.77 8.37 17.35
N SER A 181 6.35 7.18 17.50
CA SER A 181 6.41 6.47 18.77
C SER A 181 7.29 7.20 19.79
N ALA A 182 8.43 7.74 19.34
CA ALA A 182 9.31 8.53 20.19
C ALA A 182 8.62 9.82 20.67
N LEU A 183 8.01 10.58 19.75
CA LEU A 183 7.28 11.80 20.10
C LEU A 183 6.06 11.51 20.98
N GLY A 184 5.29 10.47 20.67
CA GLY A 184 4.14 10.06 21.47
C GLY A 184 4.50 9.60 22.87
N GLY A 185 5.63 8.90 23.03
CA GLY A 185 6.15 8.53 24.34
C GLY A 185 6.58 9.74 25.18
N MET A 186 7.22 10.74 24.57
CA MET A 186 7.61 11.98 25.26
C MET A 186 6.39 12.80 25.70
N ILE A 187 5.40 12.97 24.81
CA ILE A 187 4.16 13.68 25.13
C ILE A 187 3.35 12.92 26.19
N GLY A 188 3.28 11.59 26.08
CA GLY A 188 2.62 10.74 27.06
C GLY A 188 3.23 10.87 28.46
N GLY A 189 4.56 10.92 28.57
CA GLY A 189 5.24 11.14 29.85
C GLY A 189 4.96 12.52 30.45
N ALA A 190 5.02 13.59 29.64
CA ALA A 190 4.72 14.94 30.10
C ALA A 190 3.27 15.12 30.57
N LEU A 191 2.32 14.45 29.90
CA LEU A 191 0.91 14.45 30.31
C LEU A 191 0.67 13.68 31.61
N ASP A 192 1.41 12.58 31.84
CA ASP A 192 1.32 11.80 33.09
C ASP A 192 1.78 12.63 34.29
N GLU A 193 2.90 13.36 34.18
CA GLU A 193 3.41 14.23 35.26
C GLU A 193 2.41 15.34 35.63
N LEU A 194 1.78 15.96 34.64
CA LEU A 194 0.73 16.97 34.86
C LEU A 194 -0.48 16.38 35.58
N TYR A 195 -0.90 15.18 35.18
CA TYR A 195 -2.06 14.52 35.78
C TYR A 195 -1.82 14.11 37.23
N GLN A 196 -0.62 13.59 37.54
CA GLN A 196 -0.25 13.24 38.91
C GLN A 196 -0.20 14.47 39.83
N MET A 197 0.29 15.61 39.33
CA MET A 197 0.29 16.87 40.08
C MET A 197 -1.12 17.33 40.44
N GLU A 198 -2.09 17.22 39.53
CA GLU A 198 -3.49 17.54 39.84
C GLU A 198 -4.09 16.58 40.87
N LEU A 199 -3.85 15.27 40.72
CA LEU A 199 -4.32 14.24 41.66
C LEU A 199 -3.83 14.48 43.09
N GLU A 200 -2.57 14.86 43.28
CA GLU A 200 -2.03 15.21 44.60
C GLU A 200 -2.74 16.43 45.21
N ILE A 201 -3.05 17.45 44.40
CA ILE A 201 -3.78 18.64 44.86
C ILE A 201 -5.20 18.26 45.32
N PHE A 202 -5.91 17.45 44.53
CA PHE A 202 -7.27 17.01 44.87
C PHE A 202 -7.31 16.13 46.13
N THR A 203 -6.38 15.19 46.28
CA THR A 203 -6.28 14.36 47.49
C THR A 203 -5.96 15.18 48.72
N ARG A 204 -5.09 16.19 48.60
CA ARG A 204 -4.76 17.11 49.71
C ARG A 204 -5.94 17.99 50.11
N TRP A 205 -6.79 18.39 49.17
CA TRP A 205 -8.03 19.13 49.45
C TRP A 205 -9.10 18.26 50.13
N ASN A 206 -9.20 16.99 49.74
CA ASN A 206 -10.20 16.06 50.27
C ASN A 206 -9.80 15.40 51.61
N ALA A 207 -8.54 15.56 52.03
CA ALA A 207 -8.00 15.09 53.31
C ALA A 207 -8.15 16.13 54.46
N ARG A 208 -8.93 17.19 54.24
CA ARG A 208 -9.31 18.22 55.21
C ARG A 208 -10.82 18.21 55.43
#